data_AF-A0A923Y0C2-F1
#
_entry.id   AF-A0A923Y0C2-F1
#
_cell.length_a   1.000
_cell.length_b   1.000
_cell.length_c   1.000
_cell.angle_alpha   90.00
_cell.angle_beta   90.00
_cell.angle_gamma   90.00
#
_symmetry.space_group_name_H-M   'P 1'
#
loop_
_entity.id
_entity.type
_entity.pdbx_description
1 polymer ?
#
loop_
_entity_poly.entity_id
_entity_poly.type
_entity_poly.pdbx_seq_one_letter_code
_entity_poly.pdbx_strand_id
1 'polypeptide(L)'
;MGSSNVEDFLKMMQHYADSQEEFDLFVVPVVKDGKQQADTVNTIRALRAIGVPAAKILVLINKVETDDDLRTDFAGVFGFCASGEATIPEGGVIFANELFAMLKTQQLSIGALNDDATDYRQRLRVAANEDEQDAAIQMIAMKRLAKTCNKNLDTAFAALFPMGLPMRLQASLALSVAS
;
A
#
# COMPACT_ATOMS: atom_id res chain seq x y z
N MET A 1 -9.11 -3.38 -3.87
CA MET A 1 -10.21 -2.86 -3.06
C MET A 1 -11.03 -1.97 -3.99
N GLY A 2 -12.28 -2.33 -4.27
CA GLY A 2 -13.13 -1.65 -5.26
C GLY A 2 -13.89 -0.46 -4.67
N SER A 3 -14.42 0.38 -5.56
CA SER A 3 -15.14 1.63 -5.25
C SER A 3 -16.30 1.49 -4.26
N SER A 4 -16.92 0.30 -4.16
CA SER A 4 -18.02 0.04 -3.21
C SER A 4 -17.64 0.25 -1.75
N ASN A 5 -16.39 -0.04 -1.36
CA ASN A 5 -15.95 0.18 0.02
C ASN A 5 -15.67 1.65 0.34
N VAL A 6 -15.35 2.45 -0.68
CA VAL A 6 -15.03 3.87 -0.51
C VAL A 6 -16.30 4.67 -0.21
N GLU A 7 -17.39 4.41 -0.94
CA GLU A 7 -18.67 5.08 -0.69
C GLU A 7 -19.21 4.80 0.71
N ASP A 8 -19.14 3.55 1.15
CA ASP A 8 -19.63 3.18 2.48
C ASP A 8 -18.74 3.74 3.59
N PHE A 9 -17.41 3.75 3.39
CA PHE A 9 -16.47 4.43 4.30
C PHE A 9 -16.76 5.93 4.41
N LEU A 10 -17.02 6.61 3.28
CA LEU A 10 -17.35 8.04 3.26
C LEU A 10 -18.71 8.33 3.92
N LYS A 11 -19.72 7.47 3.71
CA LYS A 11 -21.01 7.57 4.41
C LYS A 11 -20.83 7.42 5.91
N MET A 12 -20.01 6.46 6.36
CA MET A 12 -19.70 6.31 7.78
C MET A 12 -19.05 7.58 8.35
N MET A 13 -18.07 8.18 7.66
CA MET A 13 -17.47 9.45 8.08
C MET A 13 -18.48 10.61 8.16
N GLN A 14 -19.47 10.67 7.27
CA GLN A 14 -20.52 11.70 7.30
C GLN A 14 -21.49 11.54 8.49
N HIS A 15 -21.64 10.32 9.00
CA HIS A 15 -22.53 10.03 10.13
C HIS A 15 -21.92 10.39 11.50
N TYR A 16 -20.59 10.46 11.60
CA TYR A 16 -19.90 10.91 12.80
C TYR A 16 -19.47 12.37 12.63
N ALA A 17 -20.22 13.28 13.25
CA ALA A 17 -19.79 14.68 13.39
C ALA A 17 -18.36 14.72 13.98
N ASP A 18 -17.49 15.52 13.38
CA ASP A 18 -16.07 15.72 13.74
C ASP A 18 -15.08 14.57 13.45
N SER A 19 -15.50 13.42 12.88
CA SER A 19 -14.59 12.29 12.59
C SER A 19 -13.48 12.57 11.56
N GLN A 20 -13.62 13.62 10.74
CA GLN A 20 -12.57 14.08 9.83
C GLN A 20 -11.38 14.73 10.55
N GLU A 21 -11.55 15.11 11.84
CA GLU A 21 -10.46 15.57 12.71
C GLU A 21 -9.61 14.40 13.24
N GLU A 22 -10.15 13.17 13.23
CA GLU A 22 -9.44 11.99 13.76
C GLU A 22 -8.35 11.47 12.80
N PHE A 23 -8.44 11.78 11.50
CA PHE A 23 -7.46 11.36 10.52
C PHE A 23 -6.49 12.49 10.17
N ASP A 24 -5.20 12.23 10.39
CA ASP A 24 -4.13 13.16 10.03
C ASP A 24 -3.91 13.22 8.51
N LEU A 25 -3.99 12.06 7.84
CA LEU A 25 -3.67 11.88 6.42
C LEU A 25 -4.56 10.81 5.78
N PHE A 26 -4.88 10.99 4.50
CA PHE A 26 -5.61 10.07 3.64
C PHE A 26 -4.70 9.64 2.50
N VAL A 27 -4.25 8.38 2.51
CA VAL A 27 -3.41 7.82 1.43
C VAL A 27 -4.29 7.09 0.43
N VAL A 28 -4.34 7.58 -0.81
CA VAL A 28 -5.15 7.00 -1.89
C VAL A 28 -4.22 6.35 -2.92
N PRO A 29 -4.17 5.01 -3.00
CA PRO A 29 -3.33 4.33 -3.97
C PRO A 29 -3.94 4.40 -5.38
N VAL A 30 -3.09 4.53 -6.39
CA VAL A 30 -3.48 4.51 -7.80
C VAL A 30 -2.58 3.58 -8.60
N VAL A 31 -3.15 2.86 -9.57
CA VAL A 31 -2.40 1.99 -10.48
C VAL A 31 -2.56 2.47 -11.92
N LYS A 32 -1.74 1.97 -12.85
CA LYS A 32 -1.70 2.41 -14.24
C LYS A 32 -3.04 2.25 -14.99
N ASP A 33 -3.86 1.27 -14.61
CA ASP A 33 -5.16 1.03 -15.23
C ASP A 33 -6.07 2.27 -15.23
N GLY A 34 -6.51 2.70 -16.42
CA GLY A 34 -7.21 3.97 -16.60
C GLY A 34 -8.55 4.05 -15.86
N LYS A 35 -9.27 2.93 -15.70
CA LYS A 35 -10.50 2.90 -14.90
C LYS A 35 -10.20 3.15 -13.43
N GLN A 36 -9.18 2.48 -12.89
CA GLN A 36 -8.73 2.69 -11.52
C GLN A 36 -8.18 4.10 -11.27
N GLN A 37 -7.53 4.73 -12.26
CA GLN A 37 -7.15 6.14 -12.17
C GLN A 37 -8.39 7.05 -12.06
N ALA A 38 -9.42 6.81 -12.87
CA ALA A 38 -10.67 7.56 -12.79
C ALA A 38 -11.37 7.38 -11.43
N ASP A 39 -11.40 6.14 -10.91
CA ASP A 39 -11.96 5.84 -9.58
C ASP A 39 -11.17 6.52 -8.45
N THR A 40 -9.84 6.61 -8.58
CA THR A 40 -8.96 7.35 -7.66
C THR A 40 -9.34 8.83 -7.64
N VAL A 41 -9.49 9.45 -8.82
CA VAL A 41 -9.90 10.86 -8.94
C VAL A 41 -11.28 11.09 -8.30
N ASN A 42 -12.24 10.19 -8.53
CA ASN A 42 -13.56 10.29 -7.93
C ASN A 42 -13.52 10.14 -6.41
N THR A 43 -12.69 9.23 -5.89
CA THR A 43 -12.46 9.07 -4.44
C THR A 43 -11.91 10.36 -3.83
N ILE A 44 -10.92 10.99 -4.47
CA ILE A 44 -10.35 12.25 -3.99
C ILE A 44 -11.40 13.36 -4.01
N ARG A 45 -12.17 13.51 -5.09
CA ARG A 45 -13.26 14.50 -5.16
C ARG A 45 -14.29 14.30 -4.05
N ALA A 46 -14.62 13.05 -3.72
CA ALA A 46 -15.55 12.76 -2.65
C ALA A 46 -14.98 13.13 -1.26
N LEU A 47 -13.69 12.86 -1.01
CA LEU A 47 -12.99 13.34 0.19
C LEU A 47 -12.99 14.87 0.28
N ARG A 48 -12.75 15.55 -0.84
CA ARG A 48 -12.80 17.02 -0.91
C ARG A 48 -14.20 17.57 -0.64
N ALA A 49 -15.23 16.91 -1.17
CA ALA A 49 -16.62 17.32 -0.99
C ALA A 49 -17.10 17.23 0.46
N ILE A 50 -16.54 16.31 1.26
CA ILE A 50 -16.85 16.20 2.70
C ILE A 50 -15.98 17.08 3.60
N GLY A 51 -15.07 17.88 3.03
CA GLY A 51 -14.28 18.87 3.77
C GLY A 51 -12.83 18.49 4.04
N VAL A 52 -12.33 17.34 3.59
CA VAL A 52 -10.93 16.94 3.81
C VAL A 52 -9.98 17.93 3.11
N PRO A 53 -9.04 18.58 3.82
CA PRO A 53 -8.06 19.48 3.21
C PRO A 53 -7.18 18.74 2.19
N ALA A 54 -6.92 19.36 1.03
CA ALA A 54 -6.08 18.76 -0.02
C ALA A 54 -4.68 18.39 0.46
N ALA A 55 -4.11 19.17 1.38
CA ALA A 55 -2.81 18.90 2.02
C ALA A 55 -2.79 17.60 2.84
N LYS A 56 -3.96 17.08 3.25
CA LYS A 56 -4.08 15.80 3.95
C LYS A 56 -4.28 14.62 2.99
N ILE A 57 -4.52 14.84 1.70
CA ILE A 57 -4.77 13.77 0.73
C ILE A 57 -3.48 13.50 -0.06
N LEU A 58 -2.89 12.32 0.18
CA LEU A 58 -1.67 11.88 -0.46
C LEU A 58 -1.98 10.76 -1.45
N VAL A 59 -1.51 10.91 -2.69
CA VAL A 59 -1.67 9.89 -3.72
C VAL A 59 -0.41 9.04 -3.79
N LEU A 60 -0.58 7.72 -3.65
CA LEU A 60 0.48 6.73 -3.71
C LEU A 60 0.43 6.02 -5.06
N ILE A 61 1.43 6.24 -5.91
CA ILE A 61 1.52 5.53 -7.19
C ILE A 61 1.91 4.08 -6.89
N ASN A 62 1.13 3.11 -7.35
CA ASN A 62 1.24 1.72 -6.94
C ASN A 62 1.31 0.79 -8.15
N LYS A 63 1.97 -0.36 -7.97
CA LYS A 63 2.19 -1.39 -8.99
C LYS A 63 2.82 -0.83 -10.27
N VAL A 64 3.85 -0.01 -10.10
CA VAL A 64 4.62 0.53 -11.23
C VAL A 64 5.54 -0.55 -11.78
N GLU A 65 5.42 -0.84 -13.06
CA GLU A 65 6.31 -1.76 -13.76
C GLU A 65 7.63 -1.07 -14.12
N THR A 66 8.68 -1.83 -14.40
CA THR A 66 10.02 -1.26 -14.66
C THR A 66 10.11 -0.42 -15.93
N ASP A 67 9.20 -0.63 -16.89
CA ASP A 67 9.10 0.06 -18.16
C ASP A 67 8.03 1.17 -18.18
N ASP A 68 7.33 1.39 -17.06
CA ASP A 68 6.36 2.46 -16.94
C ASP A 68 7.05 3.84 -16.88
N ASP A 69 6.51 4.81 -17.61
CA ASP A 69 6.86 6.22 -17.48
C ASP A 69 5.76 6.91 -16.66
N LEU A 70 6.07 7.22 -15.40
CA LEU A 70 5.12 7.83 -14.47
C LEU A 70 4.45 9.09 -15.03
N ARG A 71 5.20 9.96 -15.71
CA ARG A 71 4.67 11.24 -16.18
C ARG A 71 3.70 11.05 -17.34
N THR A 72 3.92 10.02 -18.14
CA THR A 72 3.08 9.69 -19.30
C THR A 72 1.91 8.80 -18.89
N ASP A 73 2.17 7.72 -18.16
CA ASP A 73 1.19 6.68 -17.80
C ASP A 73 0.18 7.15 -16.75
N PHE A 74 0.55 8.11 -15.89
CA PHE A 74 -0.30 8.69 -14.85
C PHE A 74 -0.59 10.17 -15.09
N ALA A 75 -0.43 10.65 -16.34
CA ALA A 75 -0.53 12.07 -16.68
C ALA A 75 -1.83 12.72 -16.16
N GLY A 76 -2.97 12.02 -16.25
CA GLY A 76 -4.26 12.52 -15.78
C GLY A 76 -4.29 12.75 -14.26
N VAL A 77 -3.70 11.82 -13.49
CA VAL A 77 -3.61 11.93 -12.02
C VAL A 77 -2.63 13.03 -11.62
N PHE A 78 -1.48 13.14 -12.31
CA PHE A 78 -0.56 14.24 -12.09
C PHE A 78 -1.20 15.60 -12.39
N GLY A 79 -1.90 15.74 -13.51
CA GLY A 79 -2.61 16.97 -13.86
C GLY A 79 -3.71 17.32 -12.85
N PHE A 80 -4.44 16.33 -12.37
CA PHE A 80 -5.45 16.52 -11.33
C PHE A 80 -4.84 16.95 -9.98
N CYS A 81 -3.72 16.35 -9.57
CA CYS A 81 -3.05 16.77 -8.33
C CYS A 81 -2.43 18.17 -8.46
N ALA A 82 -1.92 18.53 -9.65
CA ALA A 82 -1.38 19.85 -9.94
C ALA A 82 -2.44 20.97 -9.86
N SER A 83 -3.74 20.66 -9.95
CA SER A 83 -4.81 21.64 -9.69
C SER A 83 -5.06 21.89 -8.19
N GLY A 84 -4.32 21.24 -7.29
CA GLY A 84 -4.37 21.47 -5.85
C GLY A 84 -5.40 20.62 -5.10
N GLU A 85 -5.90 19.53 -5.69
CA GLU A 85 -6.90 18.66 -5.06
C GLU A 85 -6.29 17.59 -4.15
N ALA A 86 -5.04 17.18 -4.41
CA ALA A 86 -4.27 16.23 -3.62
C ALA A 86 -2.78 16.40 -3.92
N THR A 87 -1.92 15.77 -3.12
CA THR A 87 -0.47 15.78 -3.30
C THR A 87 0.04 14.41 -3.72
N ILE A 88 0.95 14.35 -4.70
CA ILE A 88 1.75 13.14 -4.99
C ILE A 88 3.14 13.38 -4.40
N PRO A 89 3.50 12.74 -3.27
CA PRO A 89 4.83 12.89 -2.69
C PRO A 89 5.91 12.34 -3.62
N GLU A 90 7.06 13.02 -3.67
CA GLU A 90 8.23 12.51 -4.37
C GLU A 90 8.71 11.21 -3.69
N GLY A 91 8.85 10.14 -4.48
CA GLY A 91 9.20 8.81 -3.95
C GLY A 91 8.00 8.03 -3.38
N GLY A 92 6.78 8.60 -3.39
CA GLY A 92 5.53 7.91 -3.07
C GLY A 92 5.12 6.90 -4.15
N VAL A 93 6.00 5.92 -4.41
CA VAL A 93 5.87 4.95 -5.49
C VAL A 93 6.15 3.54 -4.97
N ILE A 94 5.22 2.62 -5.21
CA ILE A 94 5.40 1.18 -5.00
C ILE A 94 5.53 0.50 -6.37
N PHE A 95 6.64 -0.17 -6.59
CA PHE A 95 6.87 -0.96 -7.78
C PHE A 95 6.14 -2.30 -7.71
N ALA A 96 5.76 -2.81 -8.87
CA ALA A 96 5.29 -4.17 -9.01
C ALA A 96 6.35 -5.15 -8.48
N ASN A 97 5.90 -6.13 -7.71
CA ASN A 97 6.78 -7.13 -7.14
C ASN A 97 6.03 -8.46 -7.04
N GLU A 98 6.59 -9.51 -7.65
CA GLU A 98 6.03 -10.86 -7.66
C GLU A 98 5.83 -11.43 -6.24
N LEU A 99 6.60 -10.93 -5.27
CA LEU A 99 6.44 -11.31 -3.86
C LEU A 99 4.99 -11.19 -3.38
N PHE A 100 4.27 -10.14 -3.78
CA PHE A 100 2.88 -9.95 -3.32
C PHE A 100 1.96 -11.07 -3.80
N ALA A 101 2.18 -11.58 -5.00
CA ALA A 101 1.45 -12.74 -5.52
C ALA A 101 1.83 -14.01 -4.76
N MET A 102 3.12 -14.23 -4.51
CA MET A 102 3.61 -15.39 -3.76
C MET A 102 3.09 -15.41 -2.32
N LEU A 103 3.14 -14.28 -1.63
CA LEU A 103 2.59 -14.10 -0.28
C LEU A 103 1.10 -14.43 -0.23
N LYS A 104 0.32 -13.98 -1.22
CA LYS A 104 -1.10 -14.30 -1.32
C LYS A 104 -1.34 -15.80 -1.50
N THR A 105 -0.60 -16.45 -2.39
CA THR A 105 -0.71 -17.91 -2.63
C THR A 105 -0.39 -18.70 -1.37
N GLN A 106 0.61 -18.28 -0.60
CA GLN A 106 1.00 -18.93 0.66
C GLN A 106 0.20 -18.47 1.88
N GLN A 107 -0.71 -17.49 1.72
CA GLN A 107 -1.44 -16.86 2.84
C GLN A 107 -0.50 -16.32 3.93
N LEU A 108 0.66 -15.81 3.53
CA LEU A 108 1.66 -15.21 4.42
C LEU A 108 1.61 -13.68 4.34
N SER A 109 1.89 -13.03 5.46
CA SER A 109 2.19 -11.60 5.48
C SER A 109 3.69 -11.38 5.23
N ILE A 110 4.04 -10.19 4.72
CA ILE A 110 5.45 -9.80 4.58
C ILE A 110 6.16 -9.73 5.94
N GLY A 111 5.45 -9.33 7.00
CA GLY A 111 5.96 -9.34 8.37
C GLY A 111 6.33 -10.76 8.83
N ALA A 112 5.42 -11.72 8.66
CA ALA A 112 5.69 -13.12 9.00
C ALA A 112 6.87 -13.69 8.20
N LEU A 113 6.99 -13.34 6.92
CA LEU A 113 8.13 -13.73 6.09
C LEU A 113 9.46 -13.12 6.57
N ASN A 114 9.42 -11.86 7.04
CA ASN A 114 10.59 -11.15 7.56
C ASN A 114 11.05 -11.69 8.92
N ASP A 115 10.09 -12.05 9.79
CA ASP A 115 10.35 -12.56 11.14
C ASP A 115 10.76 -14.04 11.15
N ASP A 116 10.51 -14.76 10.06
CA ASP A 116 10.87 -16.16 9.95
C ASP A 116 12.40 -16.37 9.93
N ALA A 117 12.91 -16.98 11.00
CA ALA A 117 14.33 -17.27 11.19
C ALA A 117 14.80 -18.58 10.51
N THR A 118 13.92 -19.30 9.81
CA THR A 118 14.25 -20.60 9.21
C THR A 118 15.38 -20.49 8.16
N ASP A 119 16.43 -21.32 8.32
CA ASP A 119 17.48 -21.48 7.31
C ASP A 119 17.02 -22.43 6.20
N TYR A 120 16.35 -21.86 5.19
CA TYR A 120 15.91 -22.63 4.03
C TYR A 120 17.05 -23.14 3.15
N ARG A 121 18.27 -22.60 3.25
CA ARG A 121 19.42 -23.18 2.53
C ARG A 121 19.83 -24.48 3.18
N GLN A 122 19.77 -24.56 4.51
CA GLN A 122 19.95 -25.82 5.22
C GLN A 122 18.81 -26.79 4.89
N ARG A 123 17.53 -26.34 4.93
CA ARG A 123 16.38 -27.20 4.58
C ARG A 123 16.50 -27.78 3.16
N LEU A 124 16.93 -26.98 2.19
CA LEU A 124 17.15 -27.43 0.82
C LEU A 124 18.23 -28.53 0.75
N ARG A 125 19.30 -28.44 1.54
CA ARG A 125 20.39 -29.43 1.55
C ARG A 125 19.97 -30.77 2.15
N VAL A 126 19.04 -30.78 3.09
CA VAL A 126 18.60 -31.98 3.82
C VAL A 126 17.23 -32.49 3.36
N ALA A 127 16.64 -31.86 2.35
CA ALA A 127 15.32 -32.22 1.82
C ALA A 127 15.30 -33.67 1.30
N ALA A 128 14.27 -34.41 1.69
CA ALA A 128 14.17 -35.85 1.40
C ALA A 128 13.50 -36.15 0.05
N ASN A 129 12.75 -35.19 -0.50
CA ASN A 129 11.95 -35.33 -1.71
C ASN A 129 11.87 -34.01 -2.48
N GLU A 130 11.35 -34.07 -3.70
CA GLU A 130 11.21 -32.91 -4.60
C GLU A 130 10.29 -31.83 -4.01
N ASP A 131 9.18 -32.21 -3.37
CA ASP A 131 8.26 -31.25 -2.75
C ASP A 131 8.93 -30.40 -1.64
N GLU A 132 9.77 -31.02 -0.81
CA GLU A 132 10.54 -30.33 0.22
C GLU A 132 11.62 -29.42 -0.38
N GLN A 133 12.23 -29.84 -1.49
CA GLN A 133 13.19 -29.01 -2.22
C GLN A 133 12.51 -27.78 -2.81
N ASP A 134 11.38 -27.97 -3.48
CA ASP A 134 10.60 -26.90 -4.11
C ASP A 134 10.11 -25.89 -3.07
N ALA A 135 9.57 -26.36 -1.95
CA ALA A 135 9.15 -25.50 -0.85
C ALA A 135 10.34 -24.66 -0.30
N ALA A 136 11.51 -25.27 -0.13
CA ALA A 136 12.70 -24.55 0.33
C ALA A 136 13.21 -23.52 -0.70
N ILE A 137 13.23 -23.88 -1.99
CA ILE A 137 13.59 -22.97 -3.08
C ILE A 137 12.64 -21.77 -3.14
N GLN A 138 11.34 -22.02 -3.04
CA GLN A 138 10.31 -20.99 -3.07
C GLN A 138 10.50 -20.00 -1.90
N MET A 139 10.74 -20.49 -0.68
CA MET A 139 10.98 -19.64 0.48
C MET A 139 12.28 -18.83 0.37
N ILE A 140 13.33 -19.41 -0.22
CA ILE A 140 14.58 -18.67 -0.52
C ILE A 140 14.30 -17.52 -1.50
N ALA A 141 13.53 -17.78 -2.56
CA ALA A 141 13.16 -16.75 -3.54
C ALA A 141 12.33 -15.64 -2.89
N MET A 142 11.30 -15.99 -2.11
CA MET A 142 10.48 -15.02 -1.38
C MET A 142 11.31 -14.16 -0.43
N LYS A 143 12.21 -14.75 0.38
CA LYS A 143 13.08 -13.98 1.27
C LYS A 143 14.03 -13.03 0.53
N ARG A 144 14.43 -13.34 -0.71
CA ARG A 144 15.23 -12.44 -1.53
C ARG A 144 14.40 -11.28 -2.08
N LEU A 145 13.22 -11.56 -2.62
CA LEU A 145 12.30 -10.54 -3.12
C LEU A 145 11.84 -9.60 -1.99
N ALA A 146 11.63 -10.13 -0.79
CA ALA A 146 11.27 -9.38 0.41
C ALA A 146 12.27 -8.27 0.72
N LYS A 147 13.57 -8.49 0.54
CA LYS A 147 14.59 -7.46 0.78
C LYS A 147 14.41 -6.24 -0.12
N THR A 148 14.15 -6.45 -1.41
CA THR A 148 13.93 -5.36 -2.36
C THR A 148 12.57 -4.72 -2.15
N CYS A 149 11.54 -5.53 -1.86
CA CYS A 149 10.20 -5.05 -1.55
C CYS A 149 10.20 -4.14 -0.31
N ASN A 150 10.80 -4.58 0.80
CA ASN A 150 10.90 -3.80 2.03
C ASN A 150 11.58 -2.45 1.78
N LYS A 151 12.71 -2.42 1.04
CA LYS A 151 13.38 -1.16 0.70
C LYS A 151 12.47 -0.18 -0.04
N ASN A 152 11.66 -0.68 -0.98
CA ASN A 152 10.73 0.18 -1.71
C ASN A 152 9.57 0.64 -0.81
N LEU A 153 9.02 -0.24 0.02
CA LEU A 153 7.99 0.11 1.00
C LEU A 153 8.51 1.17 2.00
N ASP A 154 9.75 1.04 2.48
CA ASP A 154 10.39 1.99 3.38
C ASP A 154 10.54 3.36 2.71
N THR A 155 10.98 3.40 1.45
CA THR A 155 11.07 4.64 0.67
C THR A 155 9.70 5.29 0.47
N ALA A 156 8.69 4.51 0.08
CA ALA A 156 7.33 5.02 -0.11
C ALA A 156 6.73 5.52 1.22
N PHE A 157 7.00 4.82 2.33
CA PHE A 157 6.59 5.24 3.67
C PHE A 157 7.27 6.55 4.06
N ALA A 158 8.58 6.67 3.89
CA ALA A 158 9.32 7.90 4.19
C ALA A 158 8.84 9.09 3.35
N ALA A 159 8.43 8.85 2.10
CA ALA A 159 7.84 9.88 1.23
C ALA A 159 6.45 10.34 1.70
N LEU A 160 5.62 9.41 2.21
CA LEU A 160 4.30 9.73 2.77
C LEU A 160 4.39 10.41 4.13
N PHE A 161 5.41 10.07 4.93
CA PHE A 161 5.58 10.53 6.31
C PHE A 161 7.00 11.08 6.55
N PRO A 162 7.38 12.19 5.90
CA PRO A 162 8.69 12.79 6.12
C PRO A 162 8.86 13.17 7.58
N MET A 163 9.98 12.76 8.18
CA MET A 163 10.34 13.02 9.59
C MET A 163 10.18 14.51 9.92
N GLY A 164 9.10 14.87 10.63
CA GLY A 164 8.77 16.26 10.94
C GLY A 164 7.27 16.55 11.14
N LEU A 165 6.38 15.67 10.68
CA LEU A 165 4.97 15.71 11.09
C LEU A 165 4.82 15.09 12.49
N PRO A 166 4.17 15.75 13.46
CA PRO A 166 3.88 15.16 14.75
C PRO A 166 2.88 14.02 14.56
N MET A 167 3.36 12.81 14.25
CA MET A 167 2.53 11.60 14.29
C MET A 167 2.17 11.32 15.75
N ARG A 168 0.94 11.64 16.15
CA ARG A 168 0.32 10.97 17.29
C ARG A 168 -0.08 9.59 16.82
N LEU A 169 0.87 8.65 16.85
CA LEU A 169 0.60 7.25 16.58
C LEU A 169 -0.26 6.70 17.74
N GLN A 170 -1.58 6.87 17.67
CA GLN A 170 -2.48 6.06 18.50
C GLN A 170 -2.63 4.71 17.80
N ALA A 171 -1.79 3.77 18.22
CA ALA A 171 -2.06 2.35 18.04
C ALA A 171 -3.33 2.01 18.84
N SER A 172 -4.50 2.09 18.19
CA SER A 172 -5.69 1.43 18.73
C SER A 172 -5.67 -0.03 18.27
N LEU A 173 -4.93 -0.83 19.03
CA LEU A 173 -5.04 -2.28 19.04
C LEU A 173 -5.67 -2.66 20.38
N ALA A 174 -6.99 -2.85 20.41
CA ALA A 174 -7.75 -3.57 21.45
C ALA A 174 -9.19 -3.80 20.91
N LEU A 175 -9.57 -4.99 20.44
CA LEU A 175 -9.93 -6.22 21.17
C LEU A 175 -11.32 -6.18 21.82
N SER A 176 -12.24 -7.01 21.32
CA SER A 176 -13.19 -7.87 22.08
C SER A 176 -14.01 -8.68 21.07
N VAL A 177 -13.78 -9.98 20.86
CA VAL A 177 -14.25 -11.11 21.70
C VAL A 177 -15.78 -11.23 21.69
N ALA A 178 -16.22 -12.37 21.14
CA ALA A 178 -17.45 -13.14 21.40
C ALA A 178 -18.80 -12.42 21.36
N SER A 179 -19.62 -12.78 20.37
CA SER A 179 -20.92 -13.47 20.55
C SER A 179 -21.35 -14.07 19.21
#